data_AF-A0A6J6DCF1-F1
#
_entry.id   AF-A0A6J6DCF1-F1
#
_cell.length_a   1.000
_cell.length_b   1.000
_cell.length_c   1.000
_cell.angle_alpha   90.00
_cell.angle_beta   90.00
_cell.angle_gamma   90.00
#
_symmetry.space_group_name_H-M   'P 1'
#
loop_
_entity.id
_entity.type
_entity.pdbx_description
1 polymer ?
#
loop_
_entity_poly.entity_id
_entity_poly.type
_entity_poly.pdbx_seq_one_letter_code
_entity_poly.pdbx_strand_id
1 'polypeptide(L)'
;MTALVKEIEKASDIETFLRLDREFHLLSYAGVQEGMLSEFVERIWNTTQHYRRAFAKINNFANSEVTHMEHKLILDGILRGDSPQAEQALEAHIRRTRVTLSEHKELFR
;
A
#
# COMPACT_ATOMS: atom_id res chain seq x y z
N MET A 1 0.31 -6.96 12.30
CA MET A 1 0.44 -6.85 10.83
C MET A 1 0.16 -8.16 10.08
N THR A 2 0.60 -9.34 10.54
CA THR A 2 0.34 -10.62 9.84
C THR A 2 -1.14 -10.94 9.64
N ALA A 3 -1.97 -10.74 10.67
CA ALA A 3 -3.43 -10.90 10.53
C ALA A 3 -4.00 -9.91 9.52
N LEU A 4 -3.55 -8.65 9.56
CA LEU A 4 -4.00 -7.59 8.66
C LEU A 4 -3.76 -7.92 7.19
N VAL A 5 -2.57 -8.44 6.83
CA VAL A 5 -2.28 -8.88 5.45
C VAL A 5 -3.24 -9.99 5.00
N LYS A 6 -3.58 -10.94 5.89
CA LYS A 6 -4.57 -11.98 5.58
C LYS A 6 -5.99 -11.42 5.41
N GLU A 7 -6.36 -10.40 6.17
CA GLU A 7 -7.66 -9.76 6.04
C GLU A 7 -7.76 -8.91 4.76
N ILE A 8 -6.67 -8.29 4.30
CA ILE A 8 -6.61 -7.62 2.99
C ILE A 8 -6.91 -8.62 1.87
N GLU A 9 -6.32 -9.82 1.92
CA GLU A 9 -6.54 -10.88 0.90
C GLU A 9 -7.98 -11.41 0.85
N LYS A 10 -8.72 -11.27 1.95
CA LYS A 10 -10.12 -11.69 2.04
C LYS A 10 -11.11 -10.56 1.77
N ALA A 11 -10.63 -9.34 1.55
CA ALA A 11 -11.50 -8.20 1.34
C ALA A 11 -12.35 -8.41 0.09
N SER A 12 -13.68 -8.41 0.26
CA SER A 12 -14.64 -8.65 -0.83
C SER A 12 -15.20 -7.37 -1.43
N ASP A 13 -14.96 -6.22 -0.79
CA ASP A 13 -15.38 -4.91 -1.26
C ASP A 13 -14.22 -3.90 -1.20
N ILE A 14 -14.32 -2.89 -2.06
CA ILE A 14 -13.24 -1.91 -2.26
C ILE A 14 -13.02 -1.02 -1.04
N GLU A 15 -14.06 -0.73 -0.25
CA GLU A 15 -13.92 0.14 0.93
C GLU A 15 -13.16 -0.58 2.03
N THR A 16 -13.50 -1.85 2.26
CA THR A 16 -12.77 -2.71 3.19
C THR A 16 -11.32 -2.87 2.75
N PHE A 17 -11.07 -3.14 1.47
CA PHE A 17 -9.71 -3.22 0.94
C PHE A 17 -8.92 -1.92 1.19
N LEU A 18 -9.45 -0.76 0.78
CA LEU A 18 -8.76 0.53 0.92
C LEU A 18 -8.50 0.92 2.38
N ARG A 19 -9.42 0.57 3.29
CA ARG A 19 -9.24 0.81 4.73
C ARG A 19 -8.10 -0.06 5.29
N LEU A 20 -8.10 -1.35 5.00
CA LEU A 20 -7.09 -2.29 5.48
C LEU A 20 -5.72 -2.02 4.86
N ASP A 21 -5.69 -1.67 3.57
CA ASP A 21 -4.51 -1.22 2.83
C ASP A 21 -3.86 0.00 3.51
N ARG A 22 -4.67 1.04 3.79
CA ARG A 22 -4.22 2.21 4.55
C ARG A 22 -3.64 1.84 5.91
N GLU A 23 -4.33 0.99 6.65
CA GLU A 23 -3.87 0.54 7.96
C GLU A 23 -2.52 -0.17 7.86
N PHE A 24 -2.35 -1.03 6.86
CA PHE A 24 -1.10 -1.76 6.62
C PHE A 24 0.07 -0.82 6.35
N HIS A 25 -0.11 0.14 5.44
CA HIS A 25 0.94 1.09 5.10
C HIS A 25 1.31 2.00 6.27
N LEU A 26 0.34 2.53 7.02
CA LEU A 26 0.65 3.37 8.19
C LEU A 26 1.37 2.57 9.28
N LEU A 27 0.95 1.32 9.54
CA LEU A 27 1.64 0.45 10.49
C LEU A 27 3.06 0.10 10.04
N SER A 28 3.31 -0.01 8.73
CA SER A 28 4.66 -0.25 8.20
C SER A 28 5.64 0.91 8.51
N TYR A 29 5.11 2.11 8.78
CA TYR A 29 5.88 3.30 9.15
C TYR A 29 5.87 3.59 10.65
N ALA A 30 5.14 2.82 11.46
CA ALA A 30 4.93 3.12 12.89
C ALA A 30 6.20 3.05 13.75
N GLY A 31 7.30 2.52 13.22
CA GLY A 31 8.61 2.56 13.88
C GLY A 31 9.32 3.92 13.83
N VAL A 32 8.82 4.86 13.02
CA VAL A 32 9.34 6.23 12.94
C VAL A 32 8.83 7.02 14.14
N GLN A 33 9.71 7.79 14.80
CA GLN A 33 9.30 8.70 15.88
C GLN A 33 8.30 9.74 15.36
N GLU A 34 7.33 10.10 16.20
CA GLU A 34 6.39 11.18 15.91
C GLU A 34 7.14 12.46 15.51
N GLY A 35 6.71 13.09 14.42
CA GLY A 35 7.29 14.36 13.98
C GLY A 35 6.90 14.72 12.55
N MET A 36 7.59 15.72 12.00
CA MET A 36 7.26 16.31 10.70
C MET A 36 7.16 15.28 9.56
N LEU A 37 8.00 14.23 9.57
CA LEU A 37 7.99 13.21 8.53
C LEU A 37 6.73 12.33 8.60
N SER A 38 6.33 11.86 9.78
CA SER A 38 5.12 11.04 9.94
C SER A 38 3.87 11.83 9.56
N GLU A 39 3.78 13.10 9.98
CA GLU A 39 2.71 14.01 9.58
C GLU A 39 2.64 14.23 8.07
N PHE A 40 3.80 14.35 7.40
CA PHE A 40 3.87 14.55 5.96
C PHE A 40 3.41 13.30 5.20
N VAL A 41 3.83 12.11 5.64
CA VAL A 41 3.38 10.83 5.07
C VAL A 41 1.87 10.68 5.19
N GLU A 42 1.29 10.94 6.37
CA GLU A 42 -0.14 10.88 6.58
C GLU A 42 -0.91 11.88 5.72
N ARG A 43 -0.41 13.12 5.62
CA ARG A 43 -1.01 14.16 4.78
C ARG A 43 -1.04 13.74 3.32
N ILE A 44 0.10 13.28 2.77
CA ILE A 44 0.18 12.80 1.40
C ILE A 44 -0.77 11.62 1.22
N TRP A 45 -0.81 10.68 2.18
CA TRP A 45 -1.71 9.55 2.11
C TRP A 45 -3.16 10.00 1.92
N ASN A 46 -3.62 10.92 2.76
CA ASN A 46 -4.99 11.41 2.75
C ASN A 46 -5.30 12.21 1.47
N THR A 47 -4.41 13.10 1.03
CA THR A 47 -4.66 13.93 -0.18
C THR A 47 -4.61 13.13 -1.48
N THR A 48 -3.91 11.99 -1.50
CA THR A 48 -3.77 11.13 -2.69
C THR A 48 -4.66 9.89 -2.68
N GLN A 49 -5.58 9.74 -1.71
CA GLN A 49 -6.44 8.56 -1.58
C GLN A 49 -7.24 8.22 -2.86
N HIS A 50 -7.68 9.23 -3.61
CA HIS A 50 -8.45 9.03 -4.84
C HIS A 50 -7.66 8.26 -5.92
N TYR A 51 -6.34 8.41 -5.99
CA TYR A 51 -5.50 7.62 -6.89
C TYR A 51 -5.40 6.15 -6.47
N ARG A 52 -5.32 5.86 -5.17
CA ARG A 52 -5.36 4.48 -4.66
C ARG A 52 -6.68 3.80 -4.97
N ARG A 53 -7.79 4.54 -4.82
CA ARG A 53 -9.12 4.06 -5.22
C ARG A 53 -9.20 3.78 -6.72
N ALA A 54 -8.66 4.66 -7.57
CA ALA A 54 -8.61 4.44 -9.01
C ALA A 54 -7.77 3.19 -9.35
N PHE A 55 -6.58 3.05 -8.75
CA PHE A 55 -5.71 1.89 -8.94
C PHE A 55 -6.41 0.57 -8.54
N ALA A 56 -7.08 0.55 -7.38
CA ALA A 56 -7.83 -0.60 -6.89
C ALA A 56 -8.99 -0.99 -7.84
N LYS A 57 -9.64 -0.02 -8.47
CA LYS A 57 -10.67 -0.26 -9.50
C LYS A 57 -10.08 -0.84 -10.77
N ILE A 58 -9.00 -0.27 -11.28
CA ILE A 58 -8.31 -0.71 -12.51
C ILE A 58 -7.82 -2.15 -12.38
N ASN A 59 -7.20 -2.49 -11.24
CA ASN A 59 -6.56 -3.78 -11.04
C ASN A 59 -7.50 -4.85 -10.48
N ASN A 60 -8.79 -4.56 -10.38
CA ASN A 60 -9.79 -5.43 -9.77
C ASN A 60 -9.29 -6.00 -8.43
N PHE A 61 -9.17 -5.13 -7.42
CA PHE A 61 -8.53 -5.39 -6.11
C PHE A 61 -8.73 -6.79 -5.52
N ALA A 62 -9.91 -7.40 -5.67
CA ALA A 62 -10.23 -8.74 -5.18
C ALA A 62 -9.37 -9.86 -5.82
N ASN A 63 -8.77 -9.62 -6.98
CA ASN A 63 -7.95 -10.58 -7.73
C ASN A 63 -6.50 -10.11 -7.91
N SER A 64 -6.05 -9.08 -7.18
CA SER A 64 -4.70 -8.53 -7.36
C SER A 64 -3.65 -9.36 -6.61
N GLU A 65 -3.42 -10.59 -7.06
CA GLU A 65 -2.42 -11.51 -6.49
C GLU A 65 -1.06 -10.83 -6.31
N VAL A 66 -0.65 -10.00 -7.28
CA VAL A 66 0.64 -9.32 -7.24
C VAL A 66 0.70 -8.24 -6.15
N THR A 67 -0.41 -7.56 -5.83
CA THR A 67 -0.46 -6.60 -4.70
C THR A 67 -0.36 -7.35 -3.37
N HIS A 68 -1.07 -8.47 -3.24
CA HIS A 68 -1.02 -9.29 -2.03
C HIS A 68 0.38 -9.89 -1.79
N MET A 69 1.05 -10.35 -2.85
CA MET A 69 2.43 -10.82 -2.79
C MET A 69 3.40 -9.73 -2.34
N GLU A 70 3.27 -8.50 -2.85
CA GLU A 70 4.09 -7.38 -2.41
C GLU A 70 3.87 -7.04 -0.93
N HIS A 71 2.62 -7.03 -0.45
CA HIS A 71 2.34 -6.81 0.97
C HIS A 71 2.98 -7.89 1.85
N LYS A 72 2.98 -9.15 1.38
CA LYS A 72 3.69 -10.26 2.03
C LYS A 72 5.20 -10.04 2.06
N LEU A 73 5.82 -9.59 0.96
CA LEU A 73 7.26 -9.31 0.90
C LEU A 73 7.67 -8.17 1.85
N ILE A 74 6.92 -7.07 1.85
CA ILE A 74 7.13 -5.94 2.76
C ILE A 74 7.03 -6.40 4.23
N LEU A 75 5.96 -7.13 4.57
CA LEU A 75 5.75 -7.66 5.91
C LEU A 75 6.91 -8.58 6.33
N ASP A 76 7.34 -9.44 5.44
CA ASP A 76 8.40 -10.42 5.69
C ASP A 76 9.75 -9.73 5.98
N GLY A 77 10.12 -8.68 5.26
CA GLY A 77 11.29 -7.86 5.59
C GLY A 77 11.18 -7.22 6.97
N ILE A 78 10.02 -6.65 7.31
CA ILE A 78 9.75 -6.07 8.63
C ILE A 78 9.87 -7.12 9.75
N LEU A 79 9.25 -8.29 9.59
CA LEU A 79 9.27 -9.35 10.60
C LEU A 79 10.67 -9.90 10.86
N ARG A 80 11.55 -9.89 9.85
CA ARG A 80 12.94 -10.31 9.96
C ARG A 80 13.88 -9.21 10.45
N GLY A 81 13.40 -7.97 10.59
CA GLY A 81 14.25 -6.81 10.86
C GLY A 81 15.19 -6.47 9.70
N ASP A 82 14.89 -6.95 8.49
CA ASP A 82 15.66 -6.71 7.27
C ASP A 82 15.12 -5.45 6.57
N SER A 83 15.50 -4.28 7.10
CA SER A 83 15.04 -2.99 6.57
C SER A 83 15.39 -2.78 5.08
N PRO A 84 16.61 -3.13 4.60
CA PRO A 84 16.93 -3.01 3.17
C PRO A 84 16.00 -3.83 2.26
N GLN A 85 15.65 -5.07 2.65
CA GLN A 85 14.67 -5.87 1.90
C GLN A 85 13.30 -5.18 1.89
N ALA A 86 12.83 -4.75 3.07
CA ALA A 86 11.51 -4.15 3.21
C ALA A 86 11.38 -2.87 2.37
N GLU A 87 12.44 -2.06 2.33
CA GLU A 87 12.55 -0.86 1.51
C GLU A 87 12.47 -1.19 0.01
N GLN A 88 13.24 -2.18 -0.45
CA GLN A 88 13.21 -2.60 -1.86
C GLN A 88 11.83 -3.12 -2.28
N ALA A 89 11.18 -3.92 -1.42
CA ALA A 89 9.83 -4.42 -1.67
C ALA A 89 8.80 -3.27 -1.75
N LEU A 90 8.90 -2.30 -0.84
CA LEU A 90 8.04 -1.12 -0.83
C LEU A 90 8.26 -0.22 -2.05
N GLU A 91 9.52 0.03 -2.43
CA GLU A 91 9.85 0.84 -3.61
C GLU A 91 9.31 0.19 -4.88
N ALA A 92 9.50 -1.12 -5.05
CA ALA A 92 8.97 -1.87 -6.18
C ALA A 92 7.44 -1.78 -6.26
N HIS A 93 6.76 -1.95 -5.12
CA HIS A 93 5.30 -1.82 -5.00
C HIS A 93 4.80 -0.43 -5.42
N ILE A 94 5.42 0.64 -4.90
CA ILE A 94 5.09 2.03 -5.24
C ILE A 94 5.33 2.28 -6.73
N ARG A 95 6.47 1.81 -7.26
CA ARG A 95 6.83 1.97 -8.66
C ARG A 95 5.82 1.29 -9.59
N ARG A 96 5.44 0.04 -9.30
CA ARG A 96 4.44 -0.67 -10.12
C ARG A 96 3.10 0.06 -10.11
N THR A 97 2.62 0.43 -8.92
CA THR A 97 1.37 1.19 -8.77
C THR A 97 1.38 2.49 -9.58
N ARG A 98 2.49 3.23 -9.54
CA ARG A 98 2.70 4.45 -10.33
C ARG A 98 2.71 4.18 -11.83
N VAL A 99 3.41 3.14 -12.29
CA VAL A 99 3.47 2.77 -13.72
C VAL A 99 2.07 2.45 -14.23
N THR A 100 1.33 1.58 -13.54
CA THR A 100 -0.05 1.24 -13.90
C THR A 100 -0.93 2.49 -13.93
N LEU A 101 -0.88 3.36 -12.91
CA LEU A 101 -1.65 4.60 -12.93
C LEU A 101 -1.27 5.50 -14.11
N SER A 102 0.01 5.58 -14.49
CA SER A 102 0.48 6.43 -15.59
C SER A 102 -0.03 6.01 -16.98
N GLU A 103 -0.47 4.76 -17.14
CA GLU A 103 -1.14 4.27 -18.34
C GLU A 103 -2.55 4.86 -18.50
N HIS A 104 -3.13 5.40 -17.41
CA HIS A 104 -4.46 5.98 -17.32
C HIS A 104 -4.42 7.51 -17.19
N LYS A 105 -4.03 8.19 -18.29
CA LYS A 105 -3.84 9.65 -18.31
C LYS A 105 -5.09 10.46 -17.95
N GLU A 106 -6.27 9.90 -18.16
CA GLU A 106 -7.56 10.49 -17.79
C GLU A 106 -7.71 10.75 -16.29
N LEU A 107 -6.94 10.05 -15.44
CA LEU A 107 -6.96 10.23 -13.99
C LEU A 107 -6.24 11.48 -13.49
N PHE A 108 -5.43 12.12 -14.33
CA PHE A 108 -4.56 13.26 -13.96
C PHE A 108 -4.99 14.60 -14.59
N ARG A 109 -6.25 14.69 -15.03
CA ARG A 109 -6.81 15.89 -15.66
C ARG A 109 -7.50 16.80 -14.65
#